data_AF-A0A1C1A1F4-F1
#
_entry.id   AF-A0A1C1A1F4-F1
#
_cell.length_a   1.000
_cell.length_b   1.000
_cell.length_c   1.000
_cell.angle_alpha   90.00
_cell.angle_beta   90.00
_cell.angle_gamma   90.00
#
_symmetry.space_group_name_H-M   'P 1'
#
loop_
_entity.id
_entity.type
_entity.pdbx_description
1 polymer ?
#
loop_
_entity_poly.entity_id
_entity_poly.type
_entity_poly.pdbx_seq_one_letter_code
_entity_poly.pdbx_strand_id
1 'polypeptide(L)'
;MEANQNKMKMLLNKVPEITIFFWIIKILCTTVGETFADFINFNLGFGLTVTTIIMGVSFFIALILQFRAKKYVPGLYWLTVVLISVFGTLVTDNLTDNVGIPLETSTLVFTVLLGFTFLFWYLSEKTLSIHSIYTRKREVFYWLTILFTFALGTAVGDLFSEQLGLGYLLTGTAVVIIIACVFLAWKFFKLDGVLAFWIAYILTRPLGASLGDYLSQPKENGALALGTTVTSVIFLIAILAIIVFLAITKLDTTVKSEPTETNQVDRSKKHVLTQTAVVLCISLVVGIGGYVGLSNRISSQTDSAQAALAGQLSDFVKIETDMLNNVNSNDFASAKKGADNLEHQWDTSEPKLRKIDGTTWTKIDGTIDVVLASVRSGKPDVSQSKTAINNSLTIINGANQSASQTDSSQTDSQQITTVGKSQPDSPKNKLAGQLSDFVKIETDMLNAVNSNDFASAKKSADSLEHQWDTSEPKLRKIDGTTWTKIDGTIDVVLASVRSSKPDAVKCKSALNNSLSIFNEANK
;
A
#
# COMPACT_ATOMS: atom_id res chain seq x y z
N MET A 1 -33.32 -44.47 0.08
CA MET A 1 -31.99 -44.49 -0.57
C MET A 1 -31.35 -43.10 -0.61
N GLU A 2 -32.09 -42.02 -0.91
CA GLU A 2 -31.56 -40.64 -0.92
C GLU A 2 -30.96 -40.18 0.42
N ALA A 3 -31.61 -40.49 1.55
CA ALA A 3 -31.07 -40.17 2.87
C ALA A 3 -29.70 -40.83 3.14
N ASN A 4 -29.48 -42.04 2.61
CA ASN A 4 -28.21 -42.77 2.74
C ASN A 4 -27.14 -42.21 1.80
N GLN A 5 -27.53 -41.73 0.61
CA GLN A 5 -26.62 -41.05 -0.31
C GLN A 5 -26.19 -39.66 0.20
N ASN A 6 -27.08 -38.91 0.85
CA ASN A 6 -26.72 -37.64 1.49
C ASN A 6 -25.77 -37.88 2.67
N LYS A 7 -26.01 -38.91 3.48
CA LYS A 7 -25.10 -39.33 4.55
C LYS A 7 -23.71 -39.74 4.02
N MET A 8 -23.65 -40.49 2.92
CA MET A 8 -22.39 -40.84 2.26
C MET A 8 -21.66 -39.63 1.67
N LYS A 9 -22.38 -38.69 1.02
CA LYS A 9 -21.81 -37.45 0.49
C LYS A 9 -21.24 -36.55 1.62
N MET A 10 -21.90 -36.53 2.77
CA MET A 10 -21.43 -35.79 3.96
C MET A 10 -20.21 -36.45 4.62
N LEU A 11 -20.18 -37.79 4.71
CA LEU A 11 -18.99 -38.52 5.20
C LEU A 11 -17.75 -38.38 4.28
N LEU A 12 -17.97 -38.00 3.02
CA LEU A 12 -16.93 -37.73 2.03
C LEU A 12 -16.53 -36.25 1.99
N ASN A 13 -17.23 -35.35 2.71
CA ASN A 13 -16.88 -33.95 2.74
C ASN A 13 -15.54 -33.77 3.47
N LYS A 14 -14.65 -32.99 2.87
CA LYS A 14 -13.28 -32.78 3.37
C LYS A 14 -13.11 -31.51 4.21
N VAL A 15 -14.21 -30.79 4.45
CA VAL A 15 -14.22 -29.50 5.16
C VAL A 15 -15.00 -29.65 6.47
N PRO A 16 -14.55 -29.00 7.57
CA PRO A 16 -15.26 -29.03 8.85
C PRO A 16 -16.68 -28.49 8.76
N GLU A 17 -17.53 -28.95 9.68
CA GLU A 17 -18.82 -28.34 9.97
C GLU A 17 -18.67 -26.90 10.46
N ILE A 18 -19.58 -26.01 10.03
CA ILE A 18 -19.54 -24.59 10.35
C ILE A 18 -20.13 -24.37 11.75
N THR A 19 -19.33 -24.68 12.77
CA THR A 19 -19.65 -24.45 14.19
C THR A 19 -19.06 -23.15 14.70
N ILE A 20 -19.32 -22.79 15.96
CA ILE A 20 -18.64 -21.64 16.58
C ILE A 20 -17.11 -21.84 16.62
N PHE A 21 -16.65 -23.08 16.80
CA PHE A 21 -15.22 -23.41 16.81
C PHE A 21 -14.57 -23.17 15.44
N PHE A 22 -15.29 -23.40 14.34
CA PHE A 22 -14.80 -23.07 13.01
C PHE A 22 -14.46 -21.59 12.89
N TRP A 23 -15.35 -20.71 13.33
CA TRP A 23 -15.12 -19.27 13.28
C TRP A 23 -14.00 -18.82 14.21
N ILE A 24 -13.93 -19.36 15.42
CA ILE A 24 -12.85 -19.05 16.38
C ILE A 24 -11.48 -19.43 15.80
N ILE A 25 -11.30 -20.68 15.36
CA ILE A 25 -10.00 -21.12 14.82
C ILE A 25 -9.66 -20.34 13.56
N LYS A 26 -10.64 -20.07 12.69
CA LYS A 26 -10.42 -19.26 11.49
C LYS A 26 -9.87 -17.87 11.82
N ILE A 27 -10.49 -17.17 12.78
CA ILE A 27 -10.02 -15.84 13.21
C ILE A 27 -8.60 -15.93 13.80
N LEU A 28 -8.33 -16.94 14.63
CA LEU A 28 -6.99 -17.15 15.16
C LEU A 28 -5.96 -17.42 14.04
N CYS A 29 -6.29 -18.26 13.06
CA CYS A 29 -5.42 -18.54 11.91
C CYS A 29 -5.18 -17.31 11.04
N THR A 30 -6.18 -16.44 10.88
CA THR A 30 -6.02 -15.19 10.12
C THR A 30 -5.12 -14.19 10.86
N THR A 31 -5.15 -14.16 12.19
CA THR A 31 -4.25 -13.31 13.00
C THR A 31 -2.82 -13.86 13.06
N VAL A 32 -2.66 -15.18 13.14
CA VAL A 32 -1.34 -15.81 13.03
C VAL A 32 -0.73 -15.60 11.66
N GLY A 33 -1.54 -15.63 10.60
CA GLY A 33 -1.04 -15.43 9.24
C GLY A 33 -0.21 -14.14 9.11
N GLU A 34 -0.72 -13.05 9.67
CA GLU A 34 -0.08 -11.74 9.70
C GLU A 34 1.19 -11.75 10.56
N THR A 35 1.00 -11.98 11.87
CA THR A 35 2.10 -11.88 12.84
C THR A 35 3.23 -12.88 12.61
N PHE A 36 2.93 -14.07 12.05
CA PHE A 36 3.94 -15.08 11.77
C PHE A 36 4.68 -14.82 10.46
N ALA A 37 4.03 -14.21 9.46
CA ALA A 37 4.70 -13.70 8.26
C ALA A 37 5.75 -12.65 8.67
N ASP A 38 5.34 -11.67 9.48
CA ASP A 38 6.23 -10.62 10.01
C ASP A 38 7.35 -11.19 10.87
N PHE A 39 7.04 -12.15 11.73
CA PHE A 39 8.05 -12.80 12.57
C PHE A 39 9.16 -13.43 11.73
N ILE A 40 8.81 -14.19 10.68
CA ILE A 40 9.83 -14.81 9.83
C ILE A 40 10.57 -13.74 9.02
N ASN A 41 9.87 -12.72 8.54
CA ASN A 41 10.47 -11.67 7.74
C ASN A 41 11.48 -10.82 8.55
N PHE A 42 11.02 -10.21 9.64
CA PHE A 42 11.77 -9.23 10.41
C PHE A 42 12.62 -9.83 11.54
N ASN A 43 12.12 -10.83 12.28
CA ASN A 43 12.87 -11.38 13.42
C ASN A 43 13.90 -12.44 13.02
N LEU A 44 13.61 -13.27 12.00
CA LEU A 44 14.58 -14.24 11.48
C LEU A 44 15.49 -13.64 10.40
N GLY A 45 15.17 -12.44 9.89
CA GLY A 45 16.01 -11.71 8.95
C GLY A 45 16.15 -12.39 7.57
N PHE A 46 15.25 -13.32 7.24
CA PHE A 46 15.28 -13.99 5.94
C PHE A 46 14.85 -13.07 4.80
N GLY A 47 14.17 -11.96 5.10
CA GLY A 47 13.61 -11.06 4.12
C GLY A 47 12.38 -11.65 3.43
N LEU A 48 11.62 -10.77 2.79
CA LEU A 48 10.27 -11.05 2.31
C LEU A 48 10.24 -12.16 1.25
N THR A 49 11.19 -12.13 0.30
CA THR A 49 11.25 -13.06 -0.83
C THR A 49 11.60 -14.50 -0.39
N VAL A 50 12.60 -14.67 0.48
CA VAL A 50 12.99 -16.01 0.96
C VAL A 50 11.89 -16.59 1.83
N THR A 51 11.30 -15.77 2.70
CA THR A 51 10.16 -16.14 3.54
C THR A 51 8.96 -16.62 2.70
N THR A 52 8.64 -15.88 1.63
CA THR A 52 7.59 -16.26 0.67
C THR A 52 7.85 -17.62 0.03
N ILE A 53 9.09 -17.91 -0.39
CA ILE A 53 9.46 -19.19 -1.01
C ILE A 53 9.32 -20.34 -0.01
N ILE A 54 9.87 -20.21 1.21
CA ILE A 54 9.83 -21.26 2.23
C ILE A 54 8.39 -21.58 2.63
N MET A 55 7.60 -20.54 2.90
CA MET A 55 6.19 -20.70 3.28
C MET A 55 5.35 -21.21 2.12
N GLY A 56 5.63 -20.77 0.89
CA GLY A 56 5.00 -21.26 -0.33
C GLY A 56 5.24 -22.76 -0.53
N VAL A 57 6.49 -23.22 -0.46
CA VAL A 57 6.82 -24.65 -0.57
C VAL A 57 6.10 -25.47 0.51
N SER A 58 6.13 -24.99 1.76
CA SER A 58 5.44 -25.65 2.88
C SER A 58 3.93 -25.74 2.66
N PHE A 59 3.31 -24.64 2.20
CA PHE A 59 1.91 -24.59 1.82
C PHE A 59 1.57 -25.58 0.71
N PHE A 60 2.34 -25.63 -0.38
CA PHE A 60 2.09 -26.57 -1.48
C PHE A 60 2.21 -28.02 -1.05
N ILE A 61 3.18 -28.35 -0.18
CA ILE A 61 3.29 -29.71 0.39
C ILE A 61 2.03 -30.06 1.19
N ALA A 62 1.60 -29.20 2.11
CA ALA A 62 0.39 -29.42 2.90
C ALA A 62 -0.87 -29.54 2.01
N LEU A 63 -0.97 -28.69 0.98
CA LEU A 63 -2.06 -28.71 0.03
C LEU A 63 -2.11 -30.03 -0.78
N ILE A 64 -0.95 -30.54 -1.22
CA ILE A 64 -0.87 -31.85 -1.90
C ILE A 64 -1.33 -32.97 -0.97
N LEU A 65 -0.89 -32.94 0.30
CA LEU A 65 -1.34 -33.91 1.31
C LEU A 65 -2.85 -33.83 1.53
N GLN A 66 -3.42 -32.62 1.58
CA GLN A 66 -4.85 -32.38 1.70
C GLN A 66 -5.64 -32.97 0.51
N PHE A 67 -5.16 -32.76 -0.72
CA PHE A 67 -5.75 -33.38 -1.91
C PHE A 67 -5.69 -34.91 -1.88
N ARG A 68 -4.63 -35.49 -1.30
CA ARG A 68 -4.45 -36.94 -1.15
C ARG A 68 -5.33 -37.56 -0.05
N ALA A 69 -5.70 -36.78 0.98
CA ALA A 69 -6.57 -37.25 2.03
C ALA A 69 -7.93 -37.67 1.46
N LYS A 70 -8.43 -38.84 1.87
CA LYS A 70 -9.73 -39.38 1.40
C LYS A 70 -10.91 -38.96 2.27
N LYS A 71 -10.64 -38.37 3.43
CA LYS A 71 -11.61 -37.94 4.45
C LYS A 71 -11.10 -36.64 5.09
N TYR A 72 -11.99 -35.92 5.74
CA TYR A 72 -11.62 -34.77 6.57
C TYR A 72 -10.67 -35.22 7.70
N VAL A 73 -9.50 -34.58 7.75
CA VAL A 73 -8.50 -34.74 8.81
C VAL A 73 -8.29 -33.35 9.42
N PRO A 74 -8.78 -33.08 10.65
CA PRO A 74 -8.77 -31.76 11.25
C PRO A 74 -7.39 -31.09 11.24
N GLY A 75 -6.36 -31.81 11.68
CA GLY A 75 -4.99 -31.28 11.75
C GLY A 75 -4.43 -30.87 10.38
N LEU A 76 -4.67 -31.66 9.34
CA LEU A 76 -4.17 -31.37 7.99
C LEU A 76 -4.89 -30.18 7.35
N TYR A 77 -6.20 -30.12 7.53
CA TYR A 77 -7.02 -29.01 7.03
C TYR A 77 -6.61 -27.69 7.70
N TRP A 78 -6.54 -27.65 9.03
CA TRP A 78 -6.19 -26.42 9.75
C TRP A 78 -4.72 -26.02 9.55
N LEU A 79 -3.80 -26.99 9.42
CA LEU A 79 -2.42 -26.69 9.02
C LEU A 79 -2.38 -26.03 7.64
N THR A 80 -3.14 -26.54 6.68
CA THR A 80 -3.23 -25.94 5.34
C THR A 80 -3.83 -24.52 5.42
N VAL A 81 -4.82 -24.29 6.30
CA VAL A 81 -5.41 -22.96 6.53
C VAL A 81 -4.44 -21.98 7.20
N VAL A 82 -3.56 -22.43 8.10
CA VAL A 82 -2.49 -21.59 8.67
C VAL A 82 -1.42 -21.28 7.61
N LEU A 83 -0.99 -22.27 6.84
CA LEU A 83 0.04 -22.06 5.83
C LEU A 83 -0.43 -21.14 4.68
N ILE A 84 -1.68 -21.30 4.24
CA ILE A 84 -2.26 -20.43 3.22
C ILE A 84 -2.51 -19.02 3.74
N SER A 85 -2.75 -18.84 5.06
CA SER A 85 -2.92 -17.51 5.64
C SER A 85 -1.61 -16.73 5.65
N VAL A 86 -0.51 -17.39 6.06
CA VAL A 86 0.83 -16.78 6.03
C VAL A 86 1.27 -16.51 4.59
N PHE A 87 1.12 -17.50 3.70
CA PHE A 87 1.50 -17.34 2.30
C PHE A 87 0.69 -16.24 1.59
N GLY A 88 -0.61 -16.12 1.89
CA GLY A 88 -1.46 -15.07 1.34
C GLY A 88 -1.07 -13.66 1.79
N THR A 89 -0.63 -13.48 3.04
CA THR A 89 -0.03 -12.21 3.51
C THR A 89 1.19 -11.89 2.66
N LEU A 90 2.17 -12.80 2.66
CA LEU A 90 3.46 -12.62 2.00
C LEU A 90 3.37 -12.33 0.50
N VAL A 91 2.39 -12.91 -0.20
CA VAL A 91 2.14 -12.60 -1.61
C VAL A 91 1.70 -11.15 -1.79
N THR A 92 0.87 -10.64 -0.89
CA THR A 92 0.40 -9.24 -0.94
C THR A 92 1.55 -8.29 -0.63
N ASP A 93 2.27 -8.55 0.45
CA ASP A 93 3.41 -7.72 0.87
C ASP A 93 4.50 -7.73 -0.21
N ASN A 94 4.75 -8.87 -0.87
CA ASN A 94 5.76 -8.92 -1.92
C ASN A 94 5.38 -8.07 -3.13
N LEU A 95 4.10 -8.02 -3.47
CA LEU A 95 3.61 -7.15 -4.53
C LEU A 95 3.69 -5.68 -4.12
N THR A 96 3.31 -5.35 -2.90
CA THR A 96 3.24 -3.96 -2.44
C THR A 96 4.61 -3.41 -2.06
N ASP A 97 5.32 -4.06 -1.14
CA ASP A 97 6.52 -3.52 -0.51
C ASP A 97 7.79 -3.79 -1.32
N ASN A 98 7.87 -4.96 -1.99
CA ASN A 98 9.06 -5.36 -2.73
C ASN A 98 8.99 -5.00 -4.22
N VAL A 99 7.80 -5.15 -4.85
CA VAL A 99 7.59 -4.78 -6.26
C VAL A 99 7.08 -3.33 -6.41
N GLY A 100 6.55 -2.72 -5.36
CA GLY A 100 6.08 -1.32 -5.37
C GLY A 100 4.69 -1.13 -5.97
N ILE A 101 3.86 -2.19 -6.05
CA ILE A 101 2.50 -2.10 -6.58
C ILE A 101 1.58 -1.47 -5.52
N PRO A 102 0.87 -0.37 -5.81
CA PRO A 102 -0.02 0.26 -4.83
C PRO A 102 -1.09 -0.70 -4.28
N LEU A 103 -1.40 -0.60 -2.98
CA LEU A 103 -2.40 -1.44 -2.30
C LEU A 103 -3.79 -1.35 -2.95
N GLU A 104 -4.17 -0.20 -3.52
CA GLU A 104 -5.41 -0.08 -4.29
C GLU A 104 -5.43 -0.99 -5.51
N THR A 105 -4.28 -1.08 -6.20
CA THR A 105 -4.13 -1.93 -7.39
C THR A 105 -4.17 -3.40 -7.00
N SER A 106 -3.43 -3.78 -5.94
CA SER A 106 -3.45 -5.14 -5.39
C SER A 106 -4.86 -5.56 -4.96
N THR A 107 -5.57 -4.68 -4.26
CA THR A 107 -6.97 -4.88 -3.83
C THR A 107 -7.90 -5.11 -5.04
N LEU A 108 -7.79 -4.28 -6.07
CA LEU A 108 -8.58 -4.41 -7.31
C LEU A 108 -8.30 -5.75 -8.00
N VAL A 109 -7.03 -6.10 -8.18
CA VAL A 109 -6.60 -7.33 -8.85
C VAL A 109 -7.11 -8.56 -8.10
N PHE A 110 -6.92 -8.64 -6.78
CA PHE A 110 -7.40 -9.77 -5.99
C PHE A 110 -8.92 -9.87 -5.95
N THR A 111 -9.64 -8.74 -5.98
CA THR A 111 -11.11 -8.72 -6.08
C THR A 111 -11.58 -9.31 -7.40
N VAL A 112 -10.94 -8.94 -8.52
CA VAL A 112 -11.25 -9.47 -9.85
C VAL A 112 -10.94 -10.96 -9.93
N LEU A 113 -9.78 -11.40 -9.44
CA LEU A 113 -9.38 -12.81 -9.41
C LEU A 113 -10.32 -13.66 -8.56
N LEU A 114 -10.72 -13.17 -7.39
CA LEU A 114 -11.71 -13.81 -6.53
C LEU A 114 -13.07 -13.92 -7.23
N GLY A 115 -13.51 -12.83 -7.88
CA GLY A 115 -14.75 -12.79 -8.66
C GLY A 115 -14.76 -13.81 -9.81
N PHE A 116 -13.67 -13.90 -10.58
CA PHE A 116 -13.53 -14.92 -11.62
C PHE A 116 -13.49 -16.34 -11.05
N THR A 117 -12.86 -16.55 -9.90
CA THR A 117 -12.84 -17.86 -9.24
C THR A 117 -14.25 -18.30 -8.86
N PHE A 118 -15.05 -17.42 -8.26
CA PHE A 118 -16.47 -17.70 -7.98
C PHE A 118 -17.29 -17.91 -9.25
N LEU A 119 -17.07 -17.10 -10.29
CA LEU A 119 -17.77 -17.23 -11.57
C LEU A 119 -17.51 -18.59 -12.21
N PHE A 120 -16.24 -18.97 -12.37
CA PHE A 120 -15.87 -20.24 -12.98
C PHE A 120 -16.30 -21.44 -12.13
N TRP A 121 -16.25 -21.32 -10.80
CA TRP A 121 -16.79 -22.34 -9.91
C TRP A 121 -18.30 -22.51 -10.11
N TYR A 122 -19.06 -21.40 -10.14
CA TYR A 122 -20.50 -21.44 -10.37
C TYR A 122 -20.86 -21.93 -11.78
N LEU A 123 -20.11 -21.54 -12.80
CA LEU A 123 -20.33 -22.02 -14.17
C LEU A 123 -20.09 -23.53 -14.30
N SER A 124 -19.05 -24.05 -13.64
CA SER A 124 -18.67 -25.47 -13.69
C SER A 124 -19.56 -26.36 -12.83
N GLU A 125 -19.89 -25.95 -11.61
CA GLU A 125 -20.49 -26.83 -10.59
C GLU A 125 -21.92 -26.41 -10.21
N LYS A 126 -22.39 -25.24 -10.68
CA LYS A 126 -23.72 -24.65 -10.42
C LYS A 126 -24.10 -24.50 -8.95
N THR A 127 -23.11 -24.60 -8.05
CA THR A 127 -23.24 -24.40 -6.61
C THR A 127 -21.92 -23.90 -6.04
N LEU A 128 -22.00 -22.99 -5.06
CA LEU A 128 -20.87 -22.49 -4.28
C LEU A 128 -20.88 -23.06 -2.85
N SER A 129 -21.66 -24.12 -2.61
CA SER A 129 -21.83 -24.70 -1.28
C SER A 129 -20.63 -25.53 -0.85
N ILE A 130 -20.13 -25.22 0.34
CA ILE A 130 -18.98 -25.87 0.98
C ILE A 130 -19.31 -27.25 1.53
N HIS A 131 -20.59 -27.54 1.77
CA HIS A 131 -21.07 -28.86 2.20
C HIS A 131 -20.98 -29.92 1.09
N SER A 132 -20.51 -29.54 -0.11
CA SER A 132 -20.51 -30.38 -1.30
C SER A 132 -19.13 -30.55 -1.93
N ILE A 133 -18.05 -30.44 -1.14
CA ILE A 133 -16.67 -30.56 -1.62
C ILE A 133 -16.23 -32.04 -1.55
N TYR A 134 -16.70 -32.81 -2.52
CA TYR A 134 -16.38 -34.24 -2.66
C TYR A 134 -15.58 -34.58 -3.93
N THR A 135 -15.39 -33.62 -4.85
CA THR A 135 -14.57 -33.82 -6.08
C THR A 135 -13.28 -33.00 -6.02
N ARG A 136 -12.22 -33.48 -6.68
CA ARG A 136 -10.96 -32.73 -6.82
C ARG A 136 -11.16 -31.35 -7.46
N LYS A 137 -12.08 -31.24 -8.43
CA LYS A 137 -12.38 -29.96 -9.09
C LYS A 137 -12.95 -28.94 -8.11
N ARG A 138 -13.92 -29.34 -7.27
CA ARG A 138 -14.50 -28.49 -6.22
C ARG A 138 -13.48 -28.11 -5.16
N GLU A 139 -12.61 -29.04 -4.80
CA GLU A 139 -11.53 -28.81 -3.84
C GLU A 139 -10.52 -27.78 -4.36
N VAL A 140 -10.18 -27.80 -5.66
CA VAL A 140 -9.34 -26.77 -6.29
C VAL A 140 -9.99 -25.39 -6.24
N PHE A 141 -11.25 -25.26 -6.65
CA PHE A 141 -11.96 -23.98 -6.58
C PHE A 141 -12.05 -23.46 -5.15
N TYR A 142 -12.28 -24.35 -4.18
CA TYR A 142 -12.33 -24.01 -2.77
C TYR A 142 -11.00 -23.42 -2.27
N TRP A 143 -9.88 -24.13 -2.47
CA TRP A 143 -8.57 -23.65 -2.01
C TRP A 143 -8.10 -22.41 -2.77
N LEU A 144 -8.42 -22.29 -4.06
CA LEU A 144 -8.13 -21.09 -4.84
C LEU A 144 -8.94 -19.88 -4.34
N THR A 145 -10.22 -20.09 -4.02
CA THR A 145 -11.06 -19.07 -3.39
C THR A 145 -10.42 -18.62 -2.08
N ILE A 146 -10.04 -19.57 -1.23
CA ILE A 146 -9.37 -19.27 0.05
C ILE A 146 -8.10 -18.45 -0.16
N LEU A 147 -7.21 -18.86 -1.08
CA LEU A 147 -5.98 -18.14 -1.39
C LEU A 147 -6.25 -16.67 -1.72
N PHE A 148 -7.16 -16.40 -2.67
CA PHE A 148 -7.48 -15.04 -3.06
C PHE A 148 -8.22 -14.26 -1.98
N THR A 149 -9.05 -14.91 -1.15
CA THR A 149 -9.64 -14.23 0.01
C THR A 149 -8.59 -13.80 1.04
N PHE A 150 -7.52 -14.58 1.19
CA PHE A 150 -6.43 -14.24 2.11
C PHE A 150 -5.62 -13.05 1.59
N ALA A 151 -5.20 -13.09 0.33
CA ALA A 151 -4.45 -12.00 -0.29
C ALA A 151 -5.28 -10.70 -0.38
N LEU A 152 -6.55 -10.80 -0.82
CA LEU A 152 -7.48 -9.66 -0.83
C LEU A 152 -7.67 -9.08 0.57
N GLY A 153 -7.82 -9.94 1.58
CA GLY A 153 -8.11 -9.50 2.93
C GLY A 153 -6.94 -8.79 3.61
N THR A 154 -5.69 -9.17 3.30
CA THR A 154 -4.50 -8.41 3.70
C THR A 154 -4.48 -7.06 2.97
N ALA A 155 -4.58 -7.04 1.64
CA ALA A 155 -4.55 -5.80 0.86
C ALA A 155 -5.62 -4.78 1.30
N VAL A 156 -6.85 -5.24 1.56
CA VAL A 156 -7.94 -4.38 2.06
C VAL A 156 -7.71 -3.96 3.51
N GLY A 157 -7.17 -4.85 4.34
CA GLY A 157 -6.80 -4.54 5.72
C GLY A 157 -5.86 -3.35 5.77
N ASP A 158 -4.72 -3.48 5.11
CA ASP A 158 -3.62 -2.50 5.12
C ASP A 158 -4.01 -1.19 4.43
N LEU A 159 -4.80 -1.29 3.34
CA LEU A 159 -5.37 -0.12 2.67
C LEU A 159 -6.20 0.73 3.65
N PHE A 160 -7.06 0.11 4.45
CA PHE A 160 -7.93 0.85 5.37
C PHE A 160 -7.22 1.25 6.68
N SER A 161 -6.39 0.38 7.25
CA SER A 161 -5.69 0.63 8.51
C SER A 161 -4.54 1.62 8.35
N GLU A 162 -3.70 1.44 7.33
CA GLU A 162 -2.44 2.17 7.17
C GLU A 162 -2.57 3.31 6.16
N GLN A 163 -2.94 3.01 4.91
CA GLN A 163 -2.93 3.99 3.83
C GLN A 163 -4.03 5.02 4.00
N LEU A 164 -5.21 4.60 4.46
CA LEU A 164 -6.31 5.52 4.78
C LEU A 164 -6.33 5.96 6.26
N GLY A 165 -5.36 5.51 7.06
CA GLY A 165 -5.13 6.02 8.42
C GLY A 165 -6.26 5.81 9.42
N LEU A 166 -7.19 4.85 9.23
CA LEU A 166 -8.19 4.52 10.26
C LEU A 166 -7.54 3.96 11.52
N GLY A 167 -6.36 3.38 11.40
CA GLY A 167 -5.73 2.59 12.43
C GLY A 167 -6.34 1.20 12.56
N TYR A 168 -5.58 0.31 13.19
CA TYR A 168 -5.89 -1.12 13.26
C TYR A 168 -7.16 -1.44 14.07
N LEU A 169 -7.36 -0.79 15.24
CA LEU A 169 -8.52 -1.05 16.11
C LEU A 169 -9.85 -0.64 15.44
N LEU A 170 -9.89 0.53 14.82
CA LEU A 170 -11.07 1.07 14.16
C LEU A 170 -11.44 0.24 12.93
N THR A 171 -10.45 -0.17 12.14
CA THR A 171 -10.63 -1.07 10.99
C THR A 171 -11.19 -2.42 11.45
N GLY A 172 -10.58 -3.04 12.47
CA GLY A 172 -11.08 -4.29 13.04
C GLY A 172 -12.51 -4.19 13.56
N THR A 173 -12.85 -3.12 14.28
CA THR A 173 -14.20 -2.89 14.82
C THR A 173 -15.22 -2.69 13.71
N ALA A 174 -14.89 -1.93 12.67
CA ALA A 174 -15.76 -1.74 11.51
C ALA A 174 -16.07 -3.08 10.84
N VAL A 175 -15.07 -3.93 10.64
CA VAL A 175 -15.25 -5.26 10.04
C VAL A 175 -16.13 -6.16 10.93
N VAL A 176 -15.96 -6.14 12.26
CA VAL A 176 -16.84 -6.87 13.19
C VAL A 176 -18.30 -6.42 13.06
N ILE A 177 -18.53 -5.11 12.97
CA ILE A 177 -19.89 -4.55 12.79
C ILE A 177 -20.50 -5.05 11.47
N ILE A 178 -19.74 -5.04 10.37
CA ILE A 178 -20.21 -5.54 9.08
C ILE A 178 -20.55 -7.04 9.17
N ILE A 179 -19.70 -7.85 9.81
CA ILE A 179 -19.98 -9.29 10.03
C ILE A 179 -21.27 -9.47 10.85
N ALA A 180 -21.48 -8.67 11.90
CA ALA A 180 -22.70 -8.70 12.70
C ALA A 180 -23.94 -8.31 11.87
N CYS A 181 -23.85 -7.31 10.99
CA CYS A 181 -24.91 -6.96 10.05
C CYS A 181 -25.23 -8.11 9.08
N VAL A 182 -24.22 -8.81 8.56
CA VAL A 182 -24.42 -9.99 7.69
C VAL A 182 -25.10 -11.12 8.45
N PHE A 183 -24.72 -11.35 9.71
CA PHE A 183 -25.38 -12.33 10.58
C PHE A 183 -26.86 -11.98 10.82
N LEU A 184 -27.17 -10.71 11.09
CA LEU A 184 -28.55 -10.22 11.24
C LEU A 184 -29.34 -10.34 9.93
N ALA A 185 -28.72 -10.04 8.77
CA ALA A 185 -29.31 -10.21 7.45
C ALA A 185 -29.67 -11.67 7.16
N TRP A 186 -28.78 -12.59 7.53
CA TRP A 186 -29.06 -14.03 7.44
C TRP A 186 -30.17 -14.47 8.39
N LYS A 187 -30.13 -14.03 9.65
CA LYS A 187 -31.08 -14.47 10.67
C LYS A 187 -32.49 -13.93 10.47
N PHE A 188 -32.62 -12.64 10.11
CA PHE A 188 -33.91 -11.93 10.07
C PHE A 188 -34.39 -11.64 8.64
N PHE A 189 -33.48 -11.38 7.70
CA PHE A 189 -33.82 -10.97 6.33
C PHE A 189 -33.74 -12.11 5.31
N LYS A 190 -33.64 -13.37 5.79
CA LYS A 190 -33.64 -14.59 4.96
C LYS A 190 -32.57 -14.59 3.85
N LEU A 191 -31.41 -13.97 4.11
CA LEU A 191 -30.26 -14.01 3.21
C LEU A 191 -29.87 -15.47 2.92
N ASP A 192 -29.43 -15.77 1.69
CA ASP A 192 -28.94 -17.10 1.35
C ASP A 192 -27.75 -17.49 2.25
N GLY A 193 -27.76 -18.74 2.74
CA GLY A 193 -26.75 -19.21 3.71
C GLY A 193 -25.36 -19.36 3.11
N VAL A 194 -25.26 -19.71 1.83
CA VAL A 194 -23.96 -19.83 1.14
C VAL A 194 -23.36 -18.44 0.90
N LEU A 195 -24.20 -17.50 0.48
CA LEU A 195 -23.77 -16.11 0.29
C LEU A 195 -23.36 -15.46 1.62
N ALA A 196 -24.17 -15.60 2.67
CA ALA A 196 -23.84 -15.06 3.99
C ALA A 196 -22.53 -15.64 4.54
N PHE A 197 -22.31 -16.95 4.33
CA PHE A 197 -21.07 -17.61 4.69
C PHE A 197 -19.86 -16.97 3.98
N TRP A 198 -19.91 -16.82 2.65
CA TRP A 198 -18.74 -16.33 1.90
C TRP A 198 -18.40 -14.89 2.25
N ILE A 199 -19.39 -14.03 2.48
CA ILE A 199 -19.16 -12.66 2.92
C ILE A 199 -18.48 -12.65 4.28
N ALA A 200 -19.05 -13.37 5.26
CA ALA A 200 -18.46 -13.46 6.59
C ALA A 200 -17.04 -14.03 6.52
N TYR A 201 -16.83 -15.08 5.71
CA TYR A 201 -15.52 -15.70 5.51
C TYR A 201 -14.48 -14.73 4.95
N ILE A 202 -14.82 -13.96 3.90
CA ILE A 202 -13.95 -12.95 3.31
C ILE A 202 -13.60 -11.89 4.36
N LEU A 203 -14.60 -11.38 5.09
CA LEU A 203 -14.42 -10.33 6.10
C LEU A 203 -13.62 -10.79 7.33
N THR A 204 -13.60 -12.08 7.66
CA THR A 204 -12.75 -12.54 8.77
C THR A 204 -11.26 -12.30 8.54
N ARG A 205 -10.81 -12.13 7.29
CA ARG A 205 -9.39 -11.87 7.03
C ARG A 205 -8.95 -10.44 7.35
N PRO A 206 -9.57 -9.38 6.81
CA PRO A 206 -9.24 -8.01 7.24
C PRO A 206 -9.32 -7.83 8.76
N LEU A 207 -10.30 -8.49 9.41
CA LEU A 207 -10.39 -8.53 10.87
C LEU A 207 -9.15 -9.15 11.52
N GLY A 208 -8.70 -10.30 11.01
CA GLY A 208 -7.54 -11.02 11.53
C GLY A 208 -6.25 -10.24 11.37
N ALA A 209 -6.03 -9.62 10.20
CA ALA A 209 -4.87 -8.76 9.91
C ALA A 209 -4.84 -7.56 10.87
N SER A 210 -5.92 -6.77 10.90
CA SER A 210 -6.05 -5.63 11.82
C SER A 210 -5.87 -6.00 13.29
N LEU A 211 -6.38 -7.17 13.73
CA LEU A 211 -6.17 -7.63 15.10
C LEU A 211 -4.70 -8.05 15.35
N GLY A 212 -4.06 -8.68 14.36
CA GLY A 212 -2.66 -9.06 14.41
C GLY A 212 -1.77 -7.86 14.58
N ASP A 213 -1.92 -6.88 13.68
CA ASP A 213 -1.13 -5.65 13.70
C ASP A 213 -1.37 -4.82 14.95
N TYR A 214 -2.64 -4.72 15.37
CA TYR A 214 -2.97 -4.05 16.62
C TYR A 214 -2.28 -4.68 17.84
N LEU A 215 -2.04 -5.98 17.84
CA LEU A 215 -1.35 -6.66 18.93
C LEU A 215 0.18 -6.60 18.79
N SER A 216 0.71 -6.76 17.58
CA SER A 216 2.14 -6.90 17.30
C SER A 216 2.89 -5.57 17.15
N GLN A 217 2.30 -4.59 16.45
CA GLN A 217 2.98 -3.37 16.01
C GLN A 217 3.32 -2.41 17.19
N PRO A 218 4.29 -1.49 17.02
CA PRO A 218 4.66 -0.51 18.04
C PRO A 218 3.51 0.43 18.45
N LYS A 219 3.58 0.96 19.69
CA LYS A 219 2.59 1.92 20.21
C LYS A 219 2.50 3.20 19.40
N GLU A 220 3.59 3.56 18.73
CA GLU A 220 3.69 4.74 17.84
C GLU A 220 2.74 4.62 16.63
N ASN A 221 2.45 3.39 16.20
CA ASN A 221 1.49 3.08 15.13
C ASN A 221 0.05 2.86 15.66
N GLY A 222 -0.21 3.14 16.95
CA GLY A 222 -1.53 2.96 17.58
C GLY A 222 -1.86 1.52 18.00
N ALA A 223 -0.83 0.66 18.12
CA ALA A 223 -0.95 -0.75 18.52
C ALA A 223 -0.48 -1.00 19.98
N LEU A 224 -0.57 -2.25 20.45
CA LEU A 224 -0.29 -2.65 21.84
C LEU A 224 1.19 -2.97 22.11
N ALA A 225 2.01 -3.12 21.05
CA ALA A 225 3.44 -3.45 21.13
C ALA A 225 3.77 -4.71 21.94
N LEU A 226 2.96 -5.77 21.79
CA LEU A 226 3.30 -7.10 22.33
C LEU A 226 4.43 -7.76 21.55
N GLY A 227 4.71 -7.27 20.33
CA GLY A 227 5.66 -7.85 19.40
C GLY A 227 5.08 -9.03 18.63
N THR A 228 5.62 -9.25 17.43
CA THR A 228 5.26 -10.32 16.51
C THR A 228 5.47 -11.70 17.15
N THR A 229 6.64 -11.93 17.75
CA THR A 229 7.02 -13.22 18.37
C THR A 229 6.04 -13.70 19.44
N VAL A 230 5.74 -12.85 20.43
CA VAL A 230 4.89 -13.21 21.57
C VAL A 230 3.46 -13.44 21.09
N THR A 231 2.97 -12.56 20.21
CA THR A 231 1.63 -12.65 19.64
C THR A 231 1.46 -13.96 18.84
N SER A 232 2.39 -14.29 17.94
CA SER A 232 2.32 -15.53 17.16
C SER A 232 2.35 -16.79 18.03
N VAL A 233 3.20 -16.84 19.06
CA VAL A 233 3.29 -18.01 19.96
C VAL A 233 1.98 -18.22 20.72
N ILE A 234 1.39 -17.16 21.29
CA ILE A 234 0.11 -17.23 22.02
C ILE A 234 -0.99 -17.80 21.12
N PHE A 235 -1.12 -17.28 19.90
CA PHE A 235 -2.16 -17.71 19.00
C PHE A 235 -1.91 -19.12 18.43
N LEU A 236 -0.66 -19.50 18.13
CA LEU A 236 -0.32 -20.86 17.70
C LEU A 236 -0.64 -21.90 18.77
N ILE A 237 -0.36 -21.59 20.06
CA ILE A 237 -0.72 -22.46 21.18
C ILE A 237 -2.24 -22.58 21.29
N ALA A 238 -2.97 -21.46 21.17
CA ALA A 238 -4.43 -21.47 21.21
C ALA A 238 -5.04 -22.30 20.06
N ILE A 239 -4.53 -22.14 18.83
CA ILE A 239 -4.95 -22.95 17.68
C ILE A 239 -4.69 -24.43 17.94
N LEU A 240 -3.47 -24.78 18.39
CA LEU A 240 -3.12 -26.16 18.69
C LEU A 240 -4.03 -26.77 19.76
N ALA A 241 -4.32 -26.03 20.82
CA ALA A 241 -5.21 -26.47 21.89
C ALA A 241 -6.63 -26.76 21.37
N ILE A 242 -7.19 -25.89 20.53
CA ILE A 242 -8.52 -26.09 19.95
C ILE A 242 -8.51 -27.25 18.95
N ILE A 243 -7.46 -27.39 18.12
CA ILE A 243 -7.33 -28.52 17.19
C ILE A 243 -7.27 -29.85 17.96
N VAL A 244 -6.47 -29.93 19.03
CA VAL A 244 -6.40 -31.13 19.88
C VAL A 244 -7.75 -31.41 20.53
N PHE A 245 -8.42 -30.37 21.05
CA PHE A 245 -9.76 -30.51 21.61
C PHE A 245 -10.77 -31.03 20.59
N LEU A 246 -10.78 -30.50 19.36
CA LEU A 246 -11.66 -30.97 18.29
C LEU A 246 -11.30 -32.39 17.83
N ALA A 247 -10.01 -32.73 17.73
CA ALA A 247 -9.58 -34.08 17.39
C ALA A 247 -10.04 -35.13 18.41
N ILE A 248 -10.10 -34.77 19.69
CA ILE A 248 -10.59 -35.64 20.78
C ILE A 248 -12.12 -35.68 20.79
N THR A 249 -12.78 -34.52 20.78
CA THR A 249 -14.23 -34.41 20.96
C THR A 249 -15.04 -34.72 19.71
N LYS A 250 -14.41 -34.66 18.52
CA LYS A 250 -15.02 -34.92 17.21
C LYS A 250 -16.26 -34.07 16.92
N LEU A 251 -16.43 -32.96 17.64
CA LEU A 251 -17.58 -32.03 17.53
C LEU A 251 -17.69 -31.37 16.16
N ASP A 252 -16.58 -31.33 15.41
CA ASP A 252 -16.50 -30.85 14.03
C ASP A 252 -16.84 -31.92 12.98
N THR A 253 -17.07 -33.17 13.42
CA THR A 253 -17.44 -34.32 12.56
C THR A 253 -18.82 -34.91 12.88
N THR A 254 -19.42 -34.57 14.03
CA THR A 254 -20.71 -35.09 14.47
C THR A 254 -21.85 -34.13 14.11
N VAL A 255 -22.70 -34.58 13.19
CA VAL A 255 -23.89 -33.83 12.77
C VAL A 255 -24.92 -33.86 13.90
N LYS A 256 -25.27 -32.70 14.45
CA LYS A 256 -26.52 -32.56 15.20
C LYS A 256 -27.65 -32.63 14.17
N SER A 257 -28.39 -33.73 14.16
CA SER A 257 -29.57 -33.92 13.31
C SER A 257 -30.66 -32.93 13.73
N GLU A 258 -30.57 -31.67 13.30
CA GLU A 258 -31.77 -30.85 13.26
C GLU A 258 -32.63 -31.35 12.09
N PRO A 259 -33.94 -31.54 12.29
CA PRO A 259 -34.82 -31.98 11.24
C PRO A 259 -34.77 -30.91 10.15
N THR A 260 -34.11 -31.23 9.04
CA THR A 260 -34.09 -30.39 7.86
C THR A 260 -35.53 -30.30 7.37
N GLU A 261 -36.21 -29.19 7.67
CA GLU A 261 -37.45 -28.84 7.01
C GLU A 261 -37.22 -28.95 5.51
N THR A 262 -38.01 -29.83 4.91
CA THR A 262 -37.95 -30.27 3.52
C THR A 262 -38.53 -29.20 2.59
N ASN A 263 -38.25 -27.92 2.86
CA ASN A 263 -38.89 -26.75 2.24
C ASN A 263 -37.95 -25.87 1.40
N GLN A 264 -36.77 -26.35 1.00
CA GLN A 264 -35.79 -25.55 0.22
C GLN A 264 -35.54 -26.03 -1.22
N VAL A 265 -36.41 -26.86 -1.80
CA VAL A 265 -36.22 -27.30 -3.21
C VAL A 265 -36.74 -26.26 -4.22
N ASP A 266 -37.43 -25.20 -3.79
CA ASP A 266 -37.96 -24.18 -4.73
C ASP A 266 -37.72 -22.73 -4.26
N ARG A 267 -36.56 -22.46 -3.66
CA ARG A 267 -36.08 -21.07 -3.52
C ARG A 267 -35.57 -20.64 -4.89
N SER A 268 -36.47 -20.11 -5.72
CA SER A 268 -36.22 -19.69 -7.11
C SER A 268 -34.81 -19.15 -7.30
N LYS A 269 -34.01 -19.77 -8.19
CA LYS A 269 -32.65 -19.33 -8.55
C LYS A 269 -32.56 -17.82 -8.84
N LYS A 270 -33.67 -17.21 -9.29
CA LYS A 270 -33.80 -15.76 -9.47
C LYS A 270 -33.63 -15.00 -8.16
N HIS A 271 -34.20 -15.45 -7.05
CA HIS A 271 -34.10 -14.78 -5.75
C HIS A 271 -32.65 -14.78 -5.21
N VAL A 272 -31.92 -15.90 -5.40
CA VAL A 272 -30.49 -15.96 -5.01
C VAL A 272 -29.65 -15.06 -5.89
N LEU A 273 -29.87 -15.06 -7.22
CA LEU A 273 -29.15 -14.17 -8.14
C LEU A 273 -29.42 -12.69 -7.82
N THR A 274 -30.67 -12.33 -7.52
CA THR A 274 -31.04 -10.98 -7.10
C THR A 274 -30.39 -10.63 -5.77
N GLN A 275 -30.38 -11.52 -4.77
CA GLN A 275 -29.67 -11.31 -3.51
C GLN A 275 -28.17 -11.09 -3.73
N THR A 276 -27.53 -11.89 -4.59
CA THR A 276 -26.11 -11.71 -4.95
C THR A 276 -25.86 -10.37 -5.61
N ALA A 277 -26.68 -9.98 -6.59
CA ALA A 277 -26.54 -8.69 -7.26
C ALA A 277 -26.70 -7.51 -6.28
N VAL A 278 -27.72 -7.57 -5.41
CA VAL A 278 -27.97 -6.55 -4.39
C VAL A 278 -26.80 -6.45 -3.41
N VAL A 279 -26.31 -7.58 -2.92
CA VAL A 279 -25.16 -7.63 -2.00
C VAL A 279 -23.92 -7.08 -2.65
N LEU A 280 -23.60 -7.46 -3.89
CA LEU A 280 -22.45 -6.93 -4.61
C LEU A 280 -22.57 -5.42 -4.83
N CYS A 281 -23.77 -4.93 -5.16
CA CYS A 281 -24.02 -3.49 -5.28
C CYS A 281 -23.82 -2.77 -3.94
N ILE A 282 -24.37 -3.30 -2.84
CA ILE A 282 -24.18 -2.73 -1.50
C ILE A 282 -22.70 -2.75 -1.12
N SER A 283 -22.00 -3.86 -1.33
CA SER A 283 -20.57 -3.98 -1.02
C SER A 283 -19.72 -3.01 -1.85
N LEU A 284 -20.05 -2.81 -3.14
CA LEU A 284 -19.39 -1.80 -3.98
C LEU A 284 -19.67 -0.38 -3.49
N VAL A 285 -20.93 -0.05 -3.19
CA VAL A 285 -21.31 1.28 -2.71
C VAL A 285 -20.68 1.58 -1.35
N VAL A 286 -20.71 0.62 -0.42
CA VAL A 286 -20.12 0.77 0.92
C VAL A 286 -18.60 0.80 0.83
N GLY A 287 -18.00 -0.06 0.00
CA GLY A 287 -16.55 -0.12 -0.19
C GLY A 287 -15.99 1.14 -0.85
N ILE A 288 -16.55 1.53 -2.00
CA ILE A 288 -16.15 2.76 -2.72
C ILE A 288 -16.54 3.99 -1.91
N GLY A 289 -17.73 4.05 -1.33
CA GLY A 289 -18.17 5.17 -0.50
C GLY A 289 -17.34 5.33 0.76
N GLY A 290 -16.95 4.22 1.40
CA GLY A 290 -16.01 4.19 2.52
C GLY A 290 -14.63 4.69 2.11
N TYR A 291 -14.09 4.15 1.01
CA TYR A 291 -12.80 4.58 0.43
C TYR A 291 -12.81 6.08 0.08
N VAL A 292 -13.77 6.55 -0.72
CA VAL A 292 -13.90 7.95 -1.15
C VAL A 292 -14.15 8.85 0.05
N GLY A 293 -15.04 8.46 0.97
CA GLY A 293 -15.35 9.26 2.16
C GLY A 293 -14.14 9.43 3.06
N LEU A 294 -13.33 8.39 3.20
CA LEU A 294 -12.13 8.41 4.02
C LEU A 294 -10.94 9.09 3.31
N SER A 295 -10.75 8.82 2.02
CA SER A 295 -9.79 9.50 1.15
C SER A 295 -10.07 11.01 1.08
N ASN A 296 -11.34 11.40 0.98
CA ASN A 296 -11.75 12.80 1.07
C ASN A 296 -11.58 13.35 2.47
N ARG A 297 -11.77 12.57 3.54
CA ARG A 297 -11.46 13.02 4.91
C ARG A 297 -9.98 13.28 5.07
N ILE A 298 -9.12 12.43 4.54
CA ILE A 298 -7.67 12.62 4.53
C ILE A 298 -7.33 13.87 3.72
N SER A 299 -7.83 13.98 2.48
CA SER A 299 -7.64 15.17 1.64
C SER A 299 -8.16 16.45 2.30
N SER A 300 -9.32 16.37 2.98
CA SER A 300 -9.92 17.50 3.69
C SER A 300 -9.25 17.80 5.03
N GLN A 301 -8.63 16.82 5.70
CA GLN A 301 -7.80 17.04 6.88
C GLN A 301 -6.47 17.66 6.46
N THR A 302 -5.94 17.31 5.29
CA THR A 302 -4.84 18.01 4.63
C THR A 302 -5.23 19.45 4.25
N ASP A 303 -6.50 19.71 3.87
CA ASP A 303 -6.99 21.05 3.51
C ASP A 303 -7.54 21.89 4.70
N SER A 304 -7.95 21.27 5.82
CA SER A 304 -8.70 21.92 6.92
C SER A 304 -8.01 21.84 8.29
N ALA A 305 -6.90 21.11 8.41
CA ALA A 305 -5.99 21.22 9.54
C ALA A 305 -4.59 21.49 8.99
N GLN A 306 -4.02 22.59 9.44
CA GLN A 306 -2.66 23.03 9.14
C GLN A 306 -1.65 21.92 9.47
N ALA A 307 -1.30 21.05 8.52
CA ALA A 307 -0.16 20.16 8.60
C ALA A 307 1.07 20.87 8.01
N ALA A 308 1.37 22.07 8.52
CA ALA A 308 2.67 22.67 8.28
C ALA A 308 3.66 22.06 9.29
N LEU A 309 4.92 21.87 8.90
CA LEU A 309 6.03 21.54 9.82
C LEU A 309 6.33 22.67 10.84
N ALA A 310 5.40 23.63 11.00
CA ALA A 310 5.50 24.78 11.84
C ALA A 310 5.65 24.41 13.31
N GLY A 311 6.68 24.96 13.96
CA GLY A 311 7.05 24.67 15.34
C GLY A 311 7.77 23.33 15.56
N GLN A 312 7.80 22.42 14.58
CA GLN A 312 8.40 21.10 14.72
C GLN A 312 9.86 21.02 14.27
N LEU A 313 10.37 22.08 13.64
CA LEU A 313 11.73 22.09 13.07
C LEU A 313 12.76 22.86 13.91
N SER A 314 12.35 23.36 15.09
CA SER A 314 13.16 24.27 15.91
C SER A 314 14.49 23.66 16.36
N ASP A 315 14.52 22.36 16.62
CA ASP A 315 15.75 21.66 17.00
C ASP A 315 16.73 21.56 15.82
N PHE A 316 16.24 21.34 14.59
CA PHE A 316 17.06 21.32 13.37
C PHE A 316 17.60 22.72 13.04
N VAL A 317 16.78 23.77 13.20
CA VAL A 317 17.23 25.17 13.07
C VAL A 317 18.40 25.46 14.02
N LYS A 318 18.32 24.97 15.26
CA LYS A 318 19.39 25.14 16.25
C LYS A 318 20.67 24.41 15.84
N ILE A 319 20.57 23.14 15.42
CA ILE A 319 21.72 22.34 14.99
C ILE A 319 22.43 23.00 13.79
N GLU A 320 21.68 23.43 12.77
CA GLU A 320 22.26 24.09 11.60
C GLU A 320 22.85 25.47 11.94
N THR A 321 22.25 26.21 12.88
CA THR A 321 22.80 27.49 13.37
C THR A 321 24.13 27.28 14.10
N ASP A 322 24.21 26.26 14.96
CA ASP A 322 25.45 25.89 15.65
C ASP A 322 26.53 25.43 14.65
N MET A 323 26.15 24.67 13.63
CA MET A 323 27.05 24.29 12.52
C MET A 323 27.54 25.51 11.75
N LEU A 324 26.68 26.49 11.46
CA LEU A 324 27.06 27.72 10.78
C LEU A 324 28.10 28.52 11.59
N ASN A 325 27.93 28.61 12.91
CA ASN A 325 28.88 29.26 13.81
C ASN A 325 30.24 28.55 13.83
N ASN A 326 30.26 27.22 13.80
CA ASN A 326 31.48 26.43 13.72
C ASN A 326 32.19 26.62 12.37
N VAL A 327 31.46 26.62 11.25
CA VAL A 327 32.01 26.92 9.92
C VAL A 327 32.54 28.35 9.83
N ASN A 328 31.85 29.33 10.44
CA ASN A 328 32.34 30.71 10.53
C ASN A 328 33.65 30.85 11.32
N SER A 329 33.85 29.97 12.30
CA SER A 329 35.06 29.94 13.14
C SER A 329 36.16 29.02 12.59
N ASN A 330 35.97 28.46 11.38
CA ASN A 330 36.82 27.42 10.76
C ASN A 330 36.97 26.13 11.58
N ASP A 331 36.06 25.86 12.53
CA ASP A 331 36.04 24.63 13.31
C ASP A 331 35.20 23.54 12.61
N PHE A 332 35.80 22.93 11.58
CA PHE A 332 35.15 21.84 10.85
C PHE A 332 35.08 20.52 11.64
N ALA A 333 35.83 20.37 12.72
CA ALA A 333 35.74 19.20 13.58
C ALA A 333 34.41 19.20 14.35
N SER A 334 34.03 20.34 14.91
CA SER A 334 32.73 20.53 15.55
C SER A 334 31.58 20.59 14.55
N ALA A 335 31.79 21.19 13.37
CA ALA A 335 30.77 21.21 12.31
C ALA A 335 30.42 19.80 11.79
N LYS A 336 31.42 18.91 11.65
CA LYS A 336 31.18 17.50 11.26
C LYS A 336 30.38 16.73 12.31
N LYS A 337 30.68 16.93 13.60
CA LYS A 337 29.86 16.36 14.68
C LYS A 337 28.43 16.89 14.66
N GLY A 338 28.24 18.16 14.32
CA GLY A 338 26.93 18.76 14.10
C GLY A 338 26.17 18.10 12.94
N ALA A 339 26.87 17.85 11.83
CA ALA A 339 26.32 17.14 10.67
C ALA A 339 25.90 15.69 11.02
N ASP A 340 26.70 14.97 11.80
CA ASP A 340 26.38 13.63 12.29
C ASP A 340 25.15 13.61 13.20
N ASN A 341 25.01 14.63 14.05
CA ASN A 341 23.83 14.78 14.89
C ASN A 341 22.59 15.20 14.07
N LEU A 342 22.77 16.03 13.03
CA LEU A 342 21.68 16.46 12.14
C LEU A 342 21.09 15.27 11.39
N GLU A 343 21.92 14.45 10.74
CA GLU A 343 21.50 13.23 10.02
C GLU A 343 20.76 12.27 10.95
N HIS A 344 21.36 11.93 12.09
CA HIS A 344 20.75 10.99 13.03
C HIS A 344 19.37 11.48 13.53
N GLN A 345 19.23 12.76 13.88
CA GLN A 345 17.96 13.30 14.35
C GLN A 345 16.92 13.45 13.23
N TRP A 346 17.37 13.76 12.02
CA TRP A 346 16.52 13.89 10.84
C TRP A 346 15.95 12.52 10.42
N ASP A 347 16.79 11.50 10.31
CA ASP A 347 16.40 10.12 9.97
C ASP A 347 15.48 9.51 11.03
N THR A 348 15.78 9.73 12.32
CA THR A 348 14.92 9.26 13.42
C THR A 348 13.53 9.91 13.36
N SER A 349 13.46 11.15 12.87
CA SER A 349 12.21 11.91 12.77
C SER A 349 11.49 11.73 11.42
N GLU A 350 12.13 11.11 10.43
CA GLU A 350 11.61 10.94 9.06
C GLU A 350 10.19 10.36 9.05
N PRO A 351 9.89 9.21 9.71
CA PRO A 351 8.57 8.59 9.60
C PRO A 351 7.44 9.51 10.08
N LYS A 352 7.76 10.41 11.01
CA LYS A 352 6.83 11.38 11.59
C LYS A 352 6.71 12.63 10.72
N LEU A 353 7.82 13.24 10.33
CA LEU A 353 7.82 14.52 9.58
C LEU A 353 7.31 14.34 8.14
N ARG A 354 7.69 13.22 7.49
CA ARG A 354 7.22 12.88 6.14
C ARG A 354 5.72 12.61 6.08
N LYS A 355 5.14 12.11 7.18
CA LYS A 355 3.70 11.88 7.31
C LYS A 355 2.91 13.17 7.55
N ILE A 356 3.54 14.21 8.08
CA ILE A 356 2.91 15.51 8.35
C ILE A 356 2.88 16.37 7.08
N ASP A 357 4.03 16.58 6.45
CA ASP A 357 4.12 17.30 5.17
C ASP A 357 5.24 16.71 4.33
N GLY A 358 4.93 15.64 3.60
CA GLY A 358 5.89 14.97 2.73
C GLY A 358 6.48 15.91 1.67
N THR A 359 5.72 16.89 1.18
CA THR A 359 6.19 17.79 0.12
C THR A 359 7.20 18.82 0.61
N THR A 360 7.02 19.34 1.83
CA THR A 360 7.98 20.25 2.46
C THR A 360 9.12 19.46 3.08
N TRP A 361 8.85 18.26 3.61
CA TRP A 361 9.88 17.33 4.09
C TRP A 361 10.88 16.99 2.98
N THR A 362 10.44 16.56 1.78
CA THR A 362 11.35 16.24 0.66
C THR A 362 12.17 17.44 0.22
N LYS A 363 11.62 18.66 0.31
CA LYS A 363 12.38 19.89 0.01
C LYS A 363 13.47 20.18 1.05
N ILE A 364 13.19 19.95 2.33
CA ILE A 364 14.16 20.12 3.42
C ILE A 364 15.20 19.00 3.39
N ASP A 365 14.78 17.77 3.13
CA ASP A 365 15.62 16.59 3.03
C ASP A 365 16.72 16.78 1.97
N GLY A 366 16.34 17.22 0.77
CA GLY A 366 17.29 17.55 -0.29
C GLY A 366 18.23 18.72 0.05
N THR A 367 17.86 19.64 0.95
CA THR A 367 18.78 20.70 1.40
C THR A 367 19.75 20.20 2.47
N ILE A 368 19.28 19.32 3.36
CA ILE A 368 20.10 18.67 4.39
C ILE A 368 21.16 17.78 3.72
N ASP A 369 20.82 17.03 2.66
CA ASP A 369 21.80 16.25 1.89
C ASP A 369 22.96 17.10 1.36
N VAL A 370 22.65 18.30 0.85
CA VAL A 370 23.66 19.25 0.35
C VAL A 370 24.50 19.82 1.50
N VAL A 371 23.91 20.04 2.67
CA VAL A 371 24.63 20.44 3.89
C VAL A 371 25.59 19.33 4.34
N LEU A 372 25.11 18.09 4.44
CA LEU A 372 25.93 16.93 4.83
C LEU A 372 27.08 16.72 3.84
N ALA A 373 26.79 16.76 2.53
CA ALA A 373 27.80 16.61 1.49
C ALA A 373 28.88 17.69 1.53
N SER A 374 28.51 18.95 1.76
CA SER A 374 29.47 20.06 1.81
C SER A 374 30.35 20.01 3.05
N VAL A 375 29.76 19.82 4.25
CA VAL A 375 30.45 19.86 5.54
C VAL A 375 31.30 18.62 5.79
N ARG A 376 30.83 17.43 5.37
CA ARG A 376 31.55 16.17 5.57
C ARG A 376 32.62 15.89 4.51
N SER A 377 32.70 16.70 3.45
CA SER A 377 33.69 16.50 2.40
C SER A 377 35.12 16.38 2.96
N GLY A 378 35.98 15.66 2.22
CA GLY A 378 37.38 15.44 2.61
C GLY A 378 38.19 16.73 2.70
N LYS A 379 37.75 17.79 1.99
CA LYS A 379 38.31 19.15 2.04
C LYS A 379 37.14 20.15 2.03
N PRO A 380 36.52 20.44 3.19
CA PRO A 380 35.35 21.29 3.24
C PRO A 380 35.72 22.74 2.95
N ASP A 381 35.00 23.34 2.00
CA ASP A 381 35.14 24.74 1.65
C ASP A 381 34.19 25.61 2.48
N VAL A 382 34.73 26.70 3.04
CA VAL A 382 34.02 27.60 3.96
C VAL A 382 32.87 28.31 3.23
N SER A 383 33.05 28.72 1.98
CA SER A 383 32.03 29.45 1.22
C SER A 383 30.90 28.52 0.78
N GLN A 384 31.23 27.32 0.30
CA GLN A 384 30.26 26.31 -0.11
C GLN A 384 29.44 25.80 1.07
N SER A 385 30.09 25.50 2.20
CA SER A 385 29.40 25.04 3.42
C SER A 385 28.47 26.11 3.98
N LYS A 386 28.88 27.39 3.99
CA LYS A 386 27.99 28.51 4.38
C LYS A 386 26.80 28.65 3.45
N THR A 387 27.01 28.51 2.15
CA THR A 387 25.92 28.64 1.16
C THR A 387 24.90 27.51 1.33
N ALA A 388 25.37 26.27 1.50
CA ALA A 388 24.52 25.11 1.75
C ALA A 388 23.70 25.27 3.04
N ILE A 389 24.36 25.63 4.16
CA ILE A 389 23.68 25.79 5.46
C ILE A 389 22.69 26.96 5.44
N ASN A 390 23.02 28.10 4.84
CA ASN A 390 22.08 29.23 4.75
C ASN A 390 20.86 28.91 3.87
N ASN A 391 21.05 28.14 2.80
CA ASN A 391 19.95 27.71 1.95
C ASN A 391 19.01 26.76 2.70
N SER A 392 19.57 25.78 3.42
CA SER A 392 18.80 24.85 4.26
C SER A 392 18.06 25.60 5.38
N LEU A 393 18.75 26.46 6.14
CA LEU A 393 18.15 27.31 7.17
C LEU A 393 16.99 28.18 6.65
N THR A 394 17.09 28.72 5.44
CA THR A 394 16.02 29.55 4.85
C THR A 394 14.75 28.72 4.63
N ILE A 395 14.92 27.50 4.11
CA ILE A 395 13.82 26.60 3.79
C ILE A 395 13.21 26.01 5.07
N ILE A 396 14.04 25.59 6.02
CA ILE A 396 13.62 25.09 7.34
C ILE A 396 12.88 26.18 8.12
N ASN A 397 13.40 27.42 8.18
CA ASN A 397 12.73 28.51 8.90
C ASN A 397 11.40 28.93 8.26
N GLY A 398 11.33 28.97 6.92
CA GLY A 398 10.08 29.25 6.22
C GLY A 398 9.00 28.19 6.50
N ALA A 399 9.40 26.92 6.57
CA ALA A 399 8.53 25.82 6.97
C ALA A 399 8.15 25.89 8.47
N ASN A 400 9.07 26.32 9.34
CA ASN A 400 8.88 26.35 10.79
C ASN A 400 7.98 27.51 11.27
N GLN A 401 7.79 28.57 10.46
CA GLN A 401 7.03 29.78 10.83
C GLN A 401 5.56 29.80 10.35
N SER A 402 5.10 28.81 9.59
CA SER A 402 3.79 28.83 8.93
C SER A 402 2.59 28.48 9.83
N ALA A 403 2.54 29.03 11.05
CA ALA A 403 1.38 28.99 11.94
C ALA A 403 1.33 30.22 12.87
N SER A 404 1.33 31.43 12.31
CA SER A 404 0.72 32.67 12.85
C SER A 404 1.23 33.89 12.09
N GLN A 405 0.48 34.37 11.09
CA GLN A 405 0.35 35.80 10.76
C GLN A 405 -0.65 35.99 9.60
N THR A 406 -1.94 35.94 9.95
CA THR A 406 -2.99 36.62 9.20
C THR A 406 -3.94 37.23 10.24
N ASP A 407 -3.51 38.34 10.84
CA ASP A 407 -4.32 39.54 11.07
C ASP A 407 -3.55 40.54 11.96
N SER A 408 -3.17 41.68 11.38
CA SER A 408 -3.25 43.05 11.93
C SER A 408 -2.28 44.00 11.21
N SER A 409 -2.88 44.75 10.29
CA SER A 409 -2.62 46.13 9.88
C SER A 409 -1.33 46.84 10.33
N GLN A 410 -0.56 47.37 9.37
CA GLN A 410 -0.38 48.81 9.19
C GLN A 410 0.29 49.16 7.84
N THR A 411 -0.45 49.90 7.01
CA THR A 411 -0.06 51.07 6.21
C THR A 411 1.35 51.11 5.60
N ASP A 412 1.47 51.07 4.27
CA ASP A 412 1.52 52.32 3.49
C ASP A 412 1.39 52.09 1.97
N SER A 413 0.45 52.84 1.39
CA SER A 413 0.49 53.51 0.09
C SER A 413 1.21 52.85 -1.11
N GLN A 414 0.42 52.32 -2.06
CA GLN A 414 0.33 52.91 -3.41
C GLN A 414 -0.85 52.34 -4.22
N GLN A 415 -1.74 53.26 -4.60
CA GLN A 415 -2.81 53.09 -5.59
C GLN A 415 -2.25 52.60 -6.93
N ILE A 416 -3.01 51.78 -7.65
CA ILE A 416 -3.58 52.11 -8.98
C ILE A 416 -4.74 51.13 -9.27
N THR A 417 -5.94 51.68 -9.14
CA THR A 417 -7.22 51.42 -9.84
C THR A 417 -7.60 50.01 -10.30
N THR A 418 -8.72 49.56 -9.71
CA THR A 418 -9.74 48.68 -10.27
C THR A 418 -10.39 49.24 -11.54
N VAL A 419 -10.51 48.41 -12.58
CA VAL A 419 -11.62 48.48 -13.56
C VAL A 419 -12.08 47.04 -13.84
N GLY A 420 -13.33 46.74 -13.52
CA GLY A 420 -13.94 45.44 -13.78
C GLY A 420 -14.49 45.31 -15.20
N LYS A 421 -14.49 44.09 -15.73
CA LYS A 421 -15.65 43.43 -16.37
C LYS A 421 -15.27 42.12 -17.06
N SER A 422 -16.25 41.21 -17.04
CA SER A 422 -16.54 40.15 -18.02
C SER A 422 -15.51 39.05 -18.25
N GLN A 423 -15.93 37.84 -17.86
CA GLN A 423 -15.51 36.58 -18.48
C GLN A 423 -15.97 36.55 -19.94
N PRO A 424 -15.08 36.12 -20.86
CA PRO A 424 -15.47 35.15 -21.86
C PRO A 424 -14.42 34.02 -22.02
N ASP A 425 -14.87 32.85 -22.47
CA ASP A 425 -14.11 31.62 -22.58
C ASP A 425 -12.95 31.63 -23.61
N SER A 426 -11.78 31.09 -23.18
CA SER A 426 -10.64 30.47 -23.92
C SER A 426 -9.63 31.38 -24.70
N PRO A 427 -8.30 31.10 -24.77
CA PRO A 427 -7.64 29.77 -24.87
C PRO A 427 -6.29 29.53 -24.10
N LYS A 428 -6.07 28.26 -23.69
CA LYS A 428 -4.78 27.53 -23.49
C LYS A 428 -3.63 28.20 -22.69
N ASN A 429 -3.51 27.80 -21.42
CA ASN A 429 -2.21 27.72 -20.72
C ASN A 429 -1.31 26.71 -21.46
N LYS A 430 -0.39 27.18 -22.30
CA LYS A 430 0.67 26.35 -22.89
C LYS A 430 1.94 26.47 -22.05
N LEU A 431 2.80 25.46 -22.10
CA LEU A 431 4.15 25.42 -21.50
C LEU A 431 5.14 26.48 -22.09
N ALA A 432 4.65 27.45 -22.85
CA ALA A 432 5.45 28.44 -23.56
C ALA A 432 6.28 29.30 -22.59
N GLY A 433 7.57 29.42 -22.87
CA GLY A 433 8.57 30.12 -22.05
C GLY A 433 9.06 29.35 -20.82
N GLN A 434 8.38 28.28 -20.40
CA GLN A 434 8.72 27.51 -19.18
C GLN A 434 9.69 26.36 -19.45
N LEU A 435 10.00 26.08 -20.72
CA LEU A 435 10.85 24.95 -21.10
C LEU A 435 12.27 25.34 -21.51
N SER A 436 12.61 26.64 -21.39
CA SER A 436 13.87 27.20 -21.90
C SER A 436 15.12 26.60 -21.25
N ASP A 437 15.05 26.29 -19.96
CA ASP A 437 16.16 25.66 -19.24
C ASP A 437 16.38 24.21 -19.70
N PHE A 438 15.32 23.46 -19.96
CA PHE A 438 15.39 22.10 -20.51
C PHE A 438 15.94 22.08 -21.94
N VAL A 439 15.50 23.02 -22.78
CA VAL A 439 16.05 23.20 -24.14
C VAL A 439 17.55 23.46 -24.09
N LYS A 440 18.02 24.28 -23.14
CA LYS A 440 19.44 24.56 -22.95
C LYS A 440 20.21 23.30 -22.54
N ILE A 441 19.70 22.53 -21.59
CA ILE A 441 20.33 21.29 -21.12
C ILE A 441 20.43 20.25 -22.25
N GLU A 442 19.37 20.05 -23.03
CA GLU A 442 19.41 19.13 -24.18
C GLU A 442 20.33 19.61 -25.30
N THR A 443 20.43 20.94 -25.51
CA THR A 443 21.37 21.52 -26.47
C THR A 443 22.82 21.31 -26.06
N ASP A 444 23.13 21.52 -24.78
CA ASP A 444 24.46 21.27 -24.21
C ASP A 444 24.81 19.77 -24.28
N MET A 445 23.82 18.90 -24.05
CA MET A 445 23.97 17.45 -24.19
C MET A 445 24.24 17.05 -25.66
N LEU A 446 23.54 17.66 -26.62
CA LEU A 446 23.76 17.41 -28.04
C LEU A 446 25.17 17.86 -28.48
N ASN A 447 25.67 18.98 -27.96
CA ASN A 447 27.03 19.46 -28.21
C ASN A 447 28.10 18.52 -27.64
N ALA A 448 27.87 17.96 -26.45
CA ALA A 448 28.73 16.95 -25.85
C ALA A 448 28.77 15.66 -26.68
N VAL A 449 27.61 15.17 -27.13
CA VAL A 449 27.52 14.00 -28.03
C VAL A 449 28.18 14.26 -29.38
N ASN A 450 28.07 15.47 -29.94
CA ASN A 450 28.75 15.86 -31.18
C ASN A 450 30.28 15.88 -31.04
N SER A 451 30.78 16.17 -29.84
CA SER A 451 32.21 16.18 -29.50
C SER A 451 32.73 14.81 -29.01
N ASN A 452 31.90 13.77 -29.05
CA ASN A 452 32.15 12.44 -28.47
C ASN A 452 32.46 12.44 -26.96
N ASP A 453 32.05 13.48 -26.23
CA ASP A 453 32.17 13.56 -24.78
C ASP A 453 30.92 12.99 -24.10
N PHE A 454 30.86 11.66 -24.03
CA PHE A 454 29.75 10.95 -23.40
C PHE A 454 29.74 11.05 -21.87
N ALA A 455 30.86 11.43 -21.25
CA ALA A 455 30.92 11.63 -19.80
C ALA A 455 30.15 12.91 -19.41
N SER A 456 30.41 14.01 -20.13
CA SER A 456 29.65 15.25 -19.94
C SER A 456 28.19 15.09 -20.35
N ALA A 457 27.91 14.36 -21.44
CA ALA A 457 26.53 14.09 -21.87
C ALA A 457 25.72 13.33 -20.80
N LYS A 458 26.33 12.34 -20.12
CA LYS A 458 25.68 11.62 -19.01
C LYS A 458 25.42 12.53 -17.81
N LYS A 459 26.36 13.40 -17.45
CA LYS A 459 26.15 14.38 -16.38
C LYS A 459 25.03 15.37 -16.69
N SER A 460 24.92 15.81 -17.95
CA SER A 460 23.79 16.64 -18.40
C SER A 460 22.47 15.86 -18.39
N ALA A 461 22.49 14.56 -18.70
CA ALA A 461 21.30 13.70 -18.59
C ALA A 461 20.83 13.56 -17.14
N ASP A 462 21.75 13.42 -16.18
CA ASP A 462 21.44 13.41 -14.75
C ASP A 462 20.85 14.74 -14.27
N SER A 463 21.36 15.85 -14.79
CA SER A 463 20.79 17.17 -14.51
C SER A 463 19.41 17.36 -15.14
N LEU A 464 19.19 16.82 -16.34
CA LEU A 464 17.90 16.88 -17.04
C LEU A 464 16.81 16.13 -16.27
N GLU A 465 17.09 14.89 -15.85
CA GLU A 465 16.16 14.05 -15.08
C GLU A 465 15.78 14.73 -13.76
N HIS A 466 16.77 15.15 -12.97
CA HIS A 466 16.50 15.81 -11.69
C HIS A 466 15.64 17.08 -11.87
N GLN A 467 15.97 17.94 -12.83
CA GLN A 467 15.21 19.18 -13.05
C GLN A 467 13.81 18.92 -13.60
N TRP A 468 13.65 17.88 -14.44
CA TRP A 468 12.37 17.50 -15.02
C TRP A 468 11.43 16.94 -13.96
N ASP A 469 11.92 16.01 -13.12
CA ASP A 469 11.15 15.41 -12.02
C ASP A 469 10.73 16.45 -10.97
N THR A 470 11.63 17.39 -10.67
CA THR A 470 11.33 18.51 -9.76
C THR A 470 10.25 19.45 -10.33
N SER A 471 10.17 19.54 -11.65
CA SER A 471 9.23 20.43 -12.36
C SER A 471 7.93 19.73 -12.77
N GLU A 472 7.88 18.39 -12.77
CA GLU A 472 6.71 17.57 -13.17
C GLU A 472 5.41 18.06 -12.52
N PRO A 473 5.31 18.24 -11.18
CA PRO A 473 4.04 18.57 -10.55
C PRO A 473 3.48 19.93 -10.99
N LYS A 474 4.35 20.83 -11.46
CA LYS A 474 3.98 22.15 -11.97
C LYS A 474 3.65 22.08 -13.46
N LEU A 475 4.52 21.48 -14.28
CA LEU A 475 4.36 21.45 -15.75
C LEU A 475 3.16 20.58 -16.16
N ARG A 476 2.93 19.44 -15.49
CA ARG A 476 1.80 18.54 -15.76
C ARG A 476 0.44 19.17 -15.46
N LYS A 477 0.37 20.08 -14.48
CA LYS A 477 -0.86 20.85 -14.15
C LYS A 477 -1.16 21.95 -15.18
N ILE A 478 -0.15 22.42 -15.90
CA ILE A 478 -0.27 23.50 -16.89
C ILE A 478 -0.76 22.94 -18.22
N ASP A 479 -0.11 21.90 -18.76
CA ASP A 479 -0.53 21.20 -19.97
C ASP A 479 -0.12 19.72 -19.92
N GLY A 480 -0.97 18.89 -19.30
CA GLY A 480 -0.69 17.46 -19.13
C GLY A 480 -0.51 16.70 -20.45
N THR A 481 -1.22 17.08 -21.51
CA THR A 481 -1.11 16.42 -22.82
C THR A 481 0.22 16.69 -23.53
N THR A 482 0.71 17.93 -23.44
CA THR A 482 2.03 18.29 -23.98
C THR A 482 3.15 17.78 -23.08
N TRP A 483 2.95 17.80 -21.76
CA TRP A 483 3.86 17.23 -20.78
C TRP A 483 4.12 15.74 -21.05
N THR A 484 3.09 14.89 -21.21
CA THR A 484 3.28 13.45 -21.50
C THR A 484 4.04 13.18 -22.80
N LYS A 485 3.90 14.06 -23.81
CA LYS A 485 4.67 13.92 -25.07
C LYS A 485 6.14 14.24 -24.89
N ILE A 486 6.45 15.26 -24.10
CA ILE A 486 7.83 15.65 -23.78
C ILE A 486 8.48 14.62 -22.85
N ASP A 487 7.74 14.16 -21.84
CA ASP A 487 8.18 13.15 -20.88
C ASP A 487 8.64 11.87 -21.58
N GLY A 488 7.81 11.35 -22.50
CA GLY A 488 8.18 10.18 -23.30
C GLY A 488 9.37 10.40 -24.25
N THR A 489 9.73 11.64 -24.61
CA THR A 489 10.94 11.90 -25.42
C THR A 489 12.19 12.00 -24.56
N ILE A 490 12.06 12.52 -23.33
CA ILE A 490 13.13 12.55 -22.33
C ILE A 490 13.53 11.12 -21.96
N ASP A 491 12.57 10.22 -21.73
CA ASP A 491 12.86 8.81 -21.45
C ASP A 491 13.76 8.17 -22.53
N VAL A 492 13.47 8.46 -23.79
CA VAL A 492 14.25 7.94 -24.94
C VAL A 492 15.64 8.58 -25.00
N VAL A 493 15.77 9.87 -24.64
CA VAL A 493 17.06 10.56 -24.52
C VAL A 493 17.89 9.96 -23.40
N LEU A 494 17.33 9.82 -22.19
CA LEU A 494 17.99 9.25 -21.03
C LEU A 494 18.44 7.81 -21.30
N ALA A 495 17.56 6.96 -21.86
CA ALA A 495 17.89 5.59 -22.21
C ALA A 495 19.02 5.49 -23.25
N SER A 496 19.05 6.40 -24.23
CA SER A 496 20.06 6.41 -25.28
C SER A 496 21.43 6.88 -24.75
N VAL A 497 21.45 7.97 -23.98
CA VAL A 497 22.68 8.63 -23.51
C VAL A 497 23.30 7.90 -22.32
N ARG A 498 22.49 7.37 -21.40
CA ARG A 498 22.98 6.63 -20.23
C ARG A 498 23.34 5.17 -20.49
N SER A 499 23.09 4.67 -21.70
CA SER A 499 23.50 3.32 -22.12
C SER A 499 24.95 3.01 -21.73
N SER A 500 25.21 1.75 -21.40
CA SER A 500 26.56 1.26 -21.09
C SER A 500 27.53 1.43 -22.26
N LYS A 501 27.01 1.45 -23.49
CA LYS A 501 27.72 1.79 -24.73
C LYS A 501 26.85 2.74 -25.56
N PRO A 502 26.92 4.06 -25.33
CA PRO A 502 26.09 5.03 -26.03
C PRO A 502 26.48 5.11 -27.50
N ASP A 503 25.49 5.04 -28.39
CA ASP A 503 25.66 5.14 -29.84
C ASP A 503 25.42 6.61 -30.26
N ALA A 504 26.42 7.23 -30.88
CA ALA A 504 26.38 8.64 -31.24
C ALA A 504 25.22 8.99 -32.18
N VAL A 505 24.85 8.09 -33.10
CA VAL A 505 23.79 8.31 -34.08
C VAL A 505 22.42 8.22 -33.39
N LYS A 506 22.22 7.23 -32.53
CA LYS A 506 20.99 7.07 -31.74
C LYS A 506 20.79 8.22 -30.75
N CYS A 507 21.85 8.64 -30.05
CA CYS A 507 21.80 9.77 -29.12
C CYS A 507 21.42 11.06 -29.84
N LYS A 508 22.04 11.36 -30.99
CA LYS A 508 21.70 12.54 -31.81
C LYS A 508 20.26 12.48 -32.32
N SER A 509 19.79 11.31 -32.76
CA SER A 509 18.41 11.15 -33.21
C SER A 509 17.40 11.39 -32.09
N ALA A 510 17.65 10.86 -30.90
CA ALA A 510 16.78 11.05 -29.73
C ALA A 510 16.76 12.52 -29.28
N LEU A 511 17.92 13.16 -29.17
CA LEU A 511 18.06 14.56 -28.77
C LEU A 511 17.44 15.52 -29.77
N ASN A 512 17.62 15.32 -31.08
CA ASN A 512 16.99 16.17 -32.08
C ASN A 512 15.46 16.04 -32.09
N ASN A 513 14.94 14.84 -31.83
CA ASN A 513 13.50 14.62 -31.71
C ASN A 513 12.92 15.30 -30.47
N SER A 514 13.57 15.13 -29.32
CA SER A 514 13.18 15.77 -28.06
C SER A 514 13.25 17.30 -28.16
N LEU A 515 14.35 17.85 -28.66
CA LEU A 515 14.52 19.29 -28.88
C LEU A 515 13.47 19.88 -29.83
N SER A 516 13.06 19.15 -30.87
CA SER A 516 12.00 19.62 -31.78
C SER A 516 10.68 19.79 -31.02
N ILE A 517 10.33 18.82 -30.17
CA ILE A 517 9.07 18.81 -29.41
C ILE A 517 9.11 19.86 -28.29
N PHE A 518 10.25 19.97 -27.58
CA PHE A 518 10.49 21.02 -26.61
C PHE A 518 10.36 22.42 -27.23
N ASN A 519 10.98 22.66 -28.38
CA ASN A 519 10.92 23.96 -29.07
C ASN A 519 9.52 24.26 -29.64
N GLU A 520 8.74 23.26 -30.03
CA GLU A 520 7.35 23.45 -30.45
C GLU A 520 6.44 23.77 -29.25
N ALA A 521 6.67 23.13 -28.12
CA ALA A 521 5.92 23.35 -26.89
C ALA A 521 6.30 24.66 -26.17
N ASN A 522 7.52 25.16 -26.38
CA ASN A 522 8.04 26.38 -25.78
C ASN A 522 7.71 27.66 -26.58
N LYS A 523 7.08 27.53 -27.76
CA LYS A 523 6.54 28.63 -28.60
C LYS A 523 5.10 28.97 -28.22
#